data_AF-A0A530QMJ1-F1
#
_entry.id   AF-A0A530QMJ1-F1
#
_cell.length_a   1.000
_cell.length_b   1.000
_cell.length_c   1.000
_cell.angle_alpha   90.00
_cell.angle_beta   90.00
_cell.angle_gamma   90.00
#
_symmetry.space_group_name_H-M   'P 1'
#
loop_
_entity.id
_entity.type
_entity.pdbx_description
1 polymer ?
#
loop_
_entity_poly.entity_id
_entity_poly.type
_entity_poly.pdbx_seq_one_letter_code
_entity_poly.pdbx_strand_id
1 'polypeptide(L)' 'MTFTDLGLSPKVLSAVTDAGYTEPTPIQAGAIPHALLG' A
#
# COMPACT_ATOMS: atom_id res chain seq x y z
N MET A 1 -10.81 -1.41 -2.01
CA MET A 1 -9.84 -0.58 -1.27
C MET A 1 -8.51 -0.74 -1.97
N THR A 2 -7.82 0.35 -2.25
CA THR A 2 -6.62 0.40 -3.11
C THR A 2 -5.40 0.77 -2.29
N PHE A 3 -4.20 0.60 -2.86
CA PHE A 3 -2.96 1.04 -2.19
C PHE A 3 -2.93 2.55 -1.92
N THR A 4 -3.63 3.37 -2.72
CA THR A 4 -3.71 4.82 -2.53
C THR A 4 -4.47 5.21 -1.25
N ASP A 5 -5.32 4.32 -0.73
CA ASP A 5 -6.08 4.55 0.51
C ASP A 5 -5.22 4.31 1.77
N LEU A 6 -4.00 3.78 1.63
CA LEU A 6 -3.14 3.35 2.75
C LEU A 6 -2.11 4.40 3.20
N GLY A 7 -2.11 5.60 2.61
CA GLY A 7 -1.17 6.67 3.00
C GLY A 7 0.29 6.38 2.62
N LEU A 8 0.52 5.52 1.63
CA LEU A 8 1.85 5.21 1.11
C LEU A 8 2.47 6.40 0.36
N SER A 9 3.80 6.51 0.42
CA SER A 9 4.51 7.53 -0.35
C SER A 9 4.32 7.34 -1.87
N PRO A 10 4.39 8.42 -2.69
CA PRO A 10 4.24 8.33 -4.14
C PRO A 10 5.18 7.33 -4.80
N LYS A 11 6.42 7.19 -4.29
CA LYS A 11 7.40 6.24 -4.80
C LYS A 11 6.94 4.79 -4.63
N VAL A 12 6.37 4.46 -3.47
CA VAL A 12 5.86 3.11 -3.19
C VAL A 12 4.60 2.84 -4.01
N LEU A 13 3.71 3.82 -4.13
CA LEU A 13 2.51 3.72 -4.98
C LEU A 13 2.86 3.45 -6.45
N SER A 14 3.86 4.13 -7.00
CA SER A 14 4.35 3.85 -8.35
C SER A 14 4.87 2.41 -8.45
N ALA A 15 5.73 1.99 -7.51
CA ALA A 15 6.34 0.67 -7.55
C ALA A 15 5.31 -0.49 -7.48
N VAL A 16 4.27 -0.37 -6.66
CA VAL A 16 3.21 -1.39 -6.60
C VAL A 16 2.36 -1.39 -7.86
N THR A 17 2.11 -0.21 -8.43
CA THR A 17 1.36 -0.07 -9.69
C THR A 17 2.14 -0.68 -10.86
N ASP A 18 3.45 -0.39 -10.96
CA ASP A 18 4.35 -0.92 -11.99
C ASP A 18 4.50 -2.44 -11.89
N ALA A 19 4.39 -2.99 -10.67
CA ALA A 19 4.35 -4.43 -10.42
C ALA A 19 2.99 -5.08 -10.74
N GLY A 20 1.97 -4.29 -11.12
CA GLY A 20 0.62 -4.75 -11.43
C GLY A 20 -0.25 -5.02 -10.20
N TYR A 21 0.14 -4.55 -9.02
CA TYR A 21 -0.66 -4.67 -7.80
C TYR A 21 -1.63 -3.49 -7.68
N THR A 22 -2.92 -3.77 -7.75
CA THR A 22 -3.98 -2.76 -7.64
C THR A 22 -4.62 -2.70 -6.26
N GLU A 23 -4.71 -3.86 -5.59
CA GLU A 23 -5.35 -4.00 -4.29
C GLU A 23 -4.40 -4.66 -3.28
N PRO A 24 -4.32 -4.14 -2.03
CA PRO A 24 -3.60 -4.80 -0.97
C PRO A 24 -4.33 -6.09 -0.55
N THR A 25 -3.56 -7.10 -0.20
CA THR A 25 -4.10 -8.29 0.49
C THR A 25 -4.67 -7.91 1.86
N PRO A 26 -5.56 -8.72 2.47
CA PRO A 26 -6.13 -8.43 3.79
C PRO A 26 -5.07 -8.17 4.87
N ILE A 27 -3.97 -8.94 4.86
CA ILE A 27 -2.87 -8.74 5.79
C ILE A 27 -2.13 -7.42 5.56
N GLN A 28 -1.94 -7.00 4.30
CA GLN A 28 -1.31 -5.73 3.96
C GLN A 28 -2.20 -4.55 4.34
N ALA A 29 -3.51 -4.61 4.10
CA ALA A 29 -4.45 -3.58 4.50
C ALA A 29 -4.46 -3.36 6.03
N GLY A 30 -4.29 -4.44 6.80
CA GLY A 30 -4.16 -4.36 8.26
C GLY A 30 -2.78 -3.92 8.74
N ALA A 31 -1.70 -4.39 8.12
CA ALA A 31 -0.34 -4.19 8.62
C ALA A 31 0.35 -2.91 8.13
N ILE A 32 0.07 -2.45 6.91
CA ILE A 32 0.72 -1.27 6.31
C ILE A 32 0.51 -0.01 7.17
N PRO A 33 -0.71 0.31 7.64
CA PRO A 33 -0.91 1.49 8.49
C PRO A 33 -0.05 1.46 9.77
N HIS A 34 0.10 0.27 10.38
CA HIS A 34 0.97 0.11 11.55
C HIS A 34 2.44 0.32 11.21
N ALA A 35 2.90 -0.24 10.08
CA ALA A 35 4.29 -0.07 9.63
C ALA A 35 4.66 1.38 9.29
N LEU A 36 3.68 2.24 8.96
CA LEU A 36 3.89 3.66 8.69
C LEU A 36 4.01 4.51 9.97
N LEU A 37 3.53 4.01 11.12
CA LEU A 37 3.52 4.76 12.37
C LEU A 37 4.85 4.68 13.16
N GLY A 38 5.75 3.77 12.80
CA GLY A 38 7.03 3.54 13.46
C GLY A 38 6.98 2.42 14.49
#